data_AF-T0YYC5-F1
#
_entry.id   AF-T0YYC5-F1
#
_cell.length_a   1.000
_cell.length_b   1.000
_cell.length_c   1.000
_cell.angle_alpha   90.00
_cell.angle_beta   90.00
_cell.angle_gamma   90.00
#
_symmetry.space_group_name_H-M   'P 1'
#
loop_
_entity.id
_entity.type
_entity.pdbx_description
1 polymer ?
#
loop_
_entity_poly.entity_id
_entity_poly.type
_entity_poly.pdbx_seq_one_letter_code
_entity_poly.pdbx_strand_id
1 'polypeptide(L)'
;VSLEQVRLSANWMAAAGAPGEDALLFDTVRATRDLCIALGVSIPVGKDSLSMRTRWQDDQGSVQQVTSPLSLVVTAFARCADIRTTWTPELNSDAEPTELWLIDLGRQRLGGSALAQVYGQVGHQAPDLEDPALLKGFFESLQALRQADIILSYHDRSDGGVVVTLLEMLFASRRGMTLDLGAGVPSEQGWAFCFNEELGAVVQVRQVHRALFKETLARHGLGEAAYLLGVPDEGGRFRIQWRHQVWLDEAVSDLHRRWAETSFRIQQLRDHPDCAAEAHARIGQEAGLSSALTYGTDQDIALPYLLKGARPRVAILREQGVNGQVEMAMAFDRAGFEAVDVPMNDLRSGRQDLQSFAGFAACGGFSFGDVLGAGGGWAKSILFDEAMRARFETFFQRSDTFALGVCNGCQMMSVLSPLIPGASHWPRFERNRSEQFEARLIMVEVLDTPSLFLKGMAGSRIPVPVAHGEGRAEFHGEAQRIAARPWVTLRYVEGDGQLAKTYPANPNGSPEGIAGLTTPDGRFTICMPHPERLVRSVQGSWKALEWGQDGPWMRMFRNARAFLG
;
A
#
# COMPACT_ATOMS: atom_id res chain seq x y z
N VAL A 1 -9.88 -14.67 -14.18
CA VAL A 1 -10.71 -15.17 -13.06
C VAL A 1 -12.12 -15.32 -13.61
N SER A 2 -12.79 -16.46 -13.42
CA SER A 2 -14.22 -16.56 -13.77
C SER A 2 -15.09 -16.11 -12.59
N LEU A 3 -16.30 -15.65 -12.87
CA LEU A 3 -17.22 -15.18 -11.82
C LEU A 3 -17.53 -16.30 -10.81
N GLU A 4 -17.62 -17.54 -11.29
CA GLU A 4 -17.81 -18.75 -10.47
C GLU A 4 -16.66 -19.05 -9.49
N GLN A 5 -15.50 -18.41 -9.63
CA GLN A 5 -14.39 -18.51 -8.67
C GLN A 5 -14.49 -17.47 -7.54
N VAL A 6 -15.38 -16.49 -7.68
CA VAL A 6 -15.64 -15.49 -6.66
C VAL A 6 -16.46 -16.11 -5.53
N ARG A 7 -16.07 -15.83 -4.30
CA ARG A 7 -16.75 -16.23 -3.07
C ARG A 7 -17.07 -14.99 -2.27
N LEU A 8 -18.26 -14.91 -1.71
CA LEU A 8 -18.71 -13.75 -0.96
C LEU A 8 -18.80 -14.04 0.54
N SER A 9 -18.42 -13.07 1.36
CA SER A 9 -18.95 -12.93 2.71
C SER A 9 -20.12 -11.96 2.67
N ALA A 10 -21.26 -12.34 3.25
CA ALA A 10 -22.39 -11.43 3.44
C ALA A 10 -22.55 -11.10 4.93
N ASN A 11 -22.40 -9.82 5.28
CA ASN A 11 -22.57 -9.32 6.65
C ASN A 11 -23.81 -8.43 6.73
N TRP A 12 -24.78 -8.83 7.55
CA TRP A 12 -26.11 -8.23 7.62
C TRP A 12 -26.27 -7.40 8.89
N MET A 13 -26.45 -6.09 8.76
CA MET A 13 -26.70 -5.19 9.87
C MET A 13 -28.11 -4.64 9.76
N ALA A 14 -28.94 -4.86 10.77
CA ALA A 14 -30.36 -4.42 10.76
C ALA A 14 -30.83 -4.00 12.14
N ALA A 15 -31.92 -3.23 12.22
CA ALA A 15 -32.59 -2.91 13.47
C ALA A 15 -33.83 -3.79 13.66
N ALA A 16 -33.61 -5.09 13.92
CA ALA A 16 -34.70 -6.07 13.99
C ALA A 16 -35.78 -5.68 15.01
N GLY A 17 -37.04 -5.91 14.63
CA GLY A 17 -38.23 -5.49 15.37
C GLY A 17 -38.55 -4.00 15.28
N ALA A 18 -37.78 -3.18 14.54
CA ALA A 18 -38.26 -1.86 14.13
C ALA A 18 -39.31 -1.99 13.01
N PRO A 19 -40.25 -1.03 12.87
CA PRO A 19 -41.29 -1.11 11.85
C PRO A 19 -40.70 -1.28 10.43
N GLY A 20 -41.03 -2.39 9.76
CA GLY A 20 -40.62 -2.68 8.38
C GLY A 20 -39.27 -3.39 8.21
N GLU A 21 -38.34 -3.26 9.17
CA GLU A 21 -36.96 -3.76 9.02
C GLU A 21 -36.87 -5.29 8.85
N ASP A 22 -37.71 -6.06 9.54
CA ASP A 22 -37.67 -7.54 9.45
C ASP A 22 -38.07 -8.03 8.05
N ALA A 23 -39.05 -7.37 7.43
CA ALA A 23 -39.49 -7.70 6.07
C ALA A 23 -38.44 -7.26 5.03
N LEU A 24 -37.86 -6.07 5.20
CA LEU A 24 -36.78 -5.59 4.35
C LEU A 24 -35.56 -6.51 4.42
N LEU A 25 -35.16 -6.95 5.62
CA LEU A 25 -34.07 -7.89 5.79
C LEU A 25 -34.33 -9.21 5.04
N PHE A 26 -35.53 -9.76 5.17
CA PHE A 26 -35.90 -10.98 4.44
C PHE A 26 -35.84 -10.78 2.93
N ASP A 27 -36.40 -9.68 2.42
CA ASP A 27 -36.39 -9.37 0.99
C ASP A 27 -34.99 -9.14 0.45
N THR A 28 -34.10 -8.47 1.20
CA THR A 28 -32.70 -8.27 0.80
C THR A 28 -31.92 -9.59 0.80
N VAL A 29 -32.12 -10.47 1.79
CA VAL A 29 -31.51 -11.81 1.79
C VAL A 29 -31.99 -12.62 0.59
N ARG A 30 -33.30 -12.59 0.29
CA ARG A 30 -33.89 -13.27 -0.87
C ARG A 30 -33.32 -12.73 -2.19
N ALA A 31 -33.29 -11.42 -2.37
CA ALA A 31 -32.76 -10.77 -3.58
C ALA A 31 -31.27 -11.10 -3.76
N THR A 32 -30.48 -11.05 -2.69
CA THR A 32 -29.05 -11.40 -2.72
C THR A 32 -28.85 -12.87 -3.10
N ARG A 33 -29.65 -13.79 -2.54
CA ARG A 33 -29.64 -15.22 -2.92
C ARG A 33 -29.93 -15.40 -4.40
N ASP A 34 -31.01 -14.80 -4.88
CA ASP A 34 -31.48 -14.97 -6.26
C ASP A 34 -30.46 -14.42 -7.26
N LEU A 35 -29.87 -13.25 -6.96
CA LEU A 35 -28.78 -12.68 -7.73
C LEU A 35 -27.53 -13.59 -7.73
N CYS A 36 -27.11 -14.07 -6.56
CA CYS A 36 -25.94 -14.96 -6.44
C CYS A 36 -26.12 -16.26 -7.23
N ILE A 37 -27.32 -16.85 -7.20
CA ILE A 37 -27.67 -18.02 -8.02
C ILE A 37 -27.57 -17.69 -9.51
N ALA A 38 -28.13 -16.56 -9.94
CA ALA A 38 -28.09 -16.14 -11.34
C ALA A 38 -26.65 -15.87 -11.84
N LEU A 39 -25.78 -15.34 -10.97
CA LEU A 39 -24.38 -15.07 -11.28
C LEU A 39 -23.47 -16.30 -11.13
N GLY A 40 -23.93 -17.39 -10.52
CA GLY A 40 -23.12 -18.56 -10.19
C GLY A 40 -22.08 -18.29 -9.09
N VAL A 41 -22.35 -17.33 -8.21
CA VAL A 41 -21.46 -16.92 -7.11
C VAL A 41 -21.98 -17.49 -5.79
N SER A 42 -21.11 -18.00 -4.93
CA SER A 42 -21.51 -18.55 -3.63
C SER A 42 -21.18 -17.61 -2.47
N ILE A 43 -22.01 -17.69 -1.42
CA ILE A 43 -21.82 -17.04 -0.12
C ILE A 43 -21.47 -18.14 0.91
N PRO A 44 -20.21 -18.59 1.00
CA PRO A 44 -19.82 -19.66 1.94
C PRO A 44 -19.67 -19.19 3.39
N VAL A 45 -19.69 -17.88 3.65
CA VAL A 45 -19.48 -17.30 4.98
C VAL A 45 -20.33 -16.05 5.16
N GLY A 46 -20.69 -15.74 6.39
CA GLY A 46 -21.43 -14.52 6.72
C GLY A 46 -21.59 -14.34 8.22
N LYS A 47 -22.16 -13.20 8.60
CA LYS A 47 -22.50 -12.86 9.98
C LYS A 47 -23.66 -11.87 10.00
N ASP A 48 -24.36 -11.78 11.12
CA ASP A 48 -25.42 -10.81 11.35
C ASP A 48 -25.20 -10.00 12.64
N SER A 49 -25.75 -8.78 12.66
CA SER A 49 -25.84 -7.87 13.80
C SER A 49 -27.18 -7.15 13.76
N LEU A 50 -28.13 -7.60 14.59
CA LEU A 50 -29.56 -7.30 14.43
C LEU A 50 -30.11 -6.24 15.39
N SER A 51 -29.25 -5.53 16.12
CA SER A 51 -29.64 -4.52 17.10
C SER A 51 -29.14 -3.13 16.74
N MET A 52 -29.15 -2.76 15.46
CA MET A 52 -28.55 -1.50 14.94
C MET A 52 -29.43 -0.26 15.19
N ARG A 53 -29.74 -0.02 16.46
CA ARG A 53 -30.54 1.12 16.92
C ARG A 53 -30.07 1.57 18.30
N THR A 54 -30.02 2.89 18.49
CA THR A 54 -29.69 3.53 19.77
C THR A 54 -30.86 4.40 20.21
N ARG A 55 -31.24 4.30 21.49
CA ARG A 55 -32.27 5.13 22.13
C ARG A 55 -31.71 5.79 23.38
N TRP A 56 -32.01 7.06 23.59
CA TRP A 56 -31.60 7.81 24.78
C TRP A 56 -32.64 8.89 25.12
N GLN A 57 -32.50 9.52 26.29
CA GLN A 57 -33.24 10.74 26.62
C GLN A 57 -32.29 11.92 26.49
N ASP A 58 -32.73 13.00 25.86
CA ASP A 58 -31.98 14.26 25.87
C ASP A 58 -32.08 14.96 27.23
N ASP A 59 -31.36 16.07 27.38
CA ASP A 59 -31.32 16.87 28.61
C ASP A 59 -32.70 17.42 29.02
N GLN A 60 -33.68 17.41 28.11
CA GLN A 60 -35.06 17.83 28.35
C GLN A 60 -35.99 16.65 28.69
N GLY A 61 -35.45 15.43 28.76
CA GLY A 61 -36.20 14.20 29.02
C GLY A 61 -36.94 13.65 27.80
N SER A 62 -36.75 14.22 26.61
CA SER A 62 -37.40 13.72 25.39
C SER A 62 -36.69 12.48 24.87
N VAL A 63 -37.47 11.45 24.50
CA VAL A 63 -36.92 10.21 23.96
C VAL A 63 -36.42 10.45 22.53
N GLN A 64 -35.13 10.24 22.32
CA GLN A 64 -34.46 10.29 21.03
C GLN A 64 -34.13 8.88 20.54
N GLN A 65 -34.11 8.70 19.22
CA GLN A 65 -33.78 7.43 18.59
C GLN A 65 -33.04 7.66 17.27
N VAL A 66 -31.95 6.92 17.08
CA VAL A 66 -31.26 6.78 15.79
C VAL A 66 -31.27 5.30 15.40
N THR A 67 -31.71 5.03 14.18
CA THR A 67 -31.84 3.68 13.63
C THR A 67 -30.98 3.62 12.37
N SER A 68 -30.07 2.66 12.30
CA SER A 68 -29.31 2.43 11.08
C SER A 68 -30.24 1.89 9.99
N PRO A 69 -30.00 2.21 8.71
CA PRO A 69 -30.63 1.47 7.63
C PRO A 69 -30.17 0.01 7.64
N LEU A 70 -30.96 -0.88 7.05
CA LEU A 70 -30.50 -2.19 6.65
C LEU A 70 -29.21 -2.04 5.82
N SER A 71 -28.11 -2.58 6.34
CA SER A 71 -26.78 -2.44 5.77
C SER A 71 -26.23 -3.84 5.45
N LEU A 72 -26.20 -4.19 4.17
CA LEU A 72 -25.49 -5.38 3.69
C LEU A 72 -24.07 -4.98 3.30
N VAL A 73 -23.07 -5.60 3.92
CA VAL A 73 -21.67 -5.48 3.49
C VAL A 73 -21.24 -6.80 2.83
N VAL A 74 -20.90 -6.71 1.54
CA VAL A 74 -20.41 -7.83 0.75
C VAL A 74 -18.88 -7.75 0.63
N THR A 75 -18.18 -8.83 0.97
CA THR A 75 -16.73 -8.95 0.73
C THR A 75 -16.48 -10.05 -0.28
N ALA A 76 -15.86 -9.72 -1.41
CA ALA A 76 -15.55 -10.68 -2.46
C ALA A 76 -14.10 -11.22 -2.34
N PHE A 77 -13.96 -12.53 -2.48
CA PHE A 77 -12.69 -13.24 -2.48
C PHE A 77 -12.54 -14.04 -3.78
N ALA A 78 -11.38 -13.97 -4.42
CA ALA A 78 -11.10 -14.79 -5.59
C ALA A 78 -9.62 -15.18 -5.65
N ARG A 79 -9.35 -16.36 -6.22
CA ARG A 79 -7.98 -16.75 -6.56
C ARG A 79 -7.50 -15.89 -7.73
N CYS A 80 -6.48 -15.07 -7.51
CA CYS A 80 -5.78 -14.38 -8.59
C CYS A 80 -4.74 -15.32 -9.22
N ALA A 81 -4.83 -15.54 -10.53
CA ALA A 81 -3.87 -16.37 -11.27
C ALA A 81 -2.54 -15.62 -11.52
N ASP A 82 -2.62 -14.32 -11.79
CA ASP A 82 -1.47 -13.46 -12.02
C ASP A 82 -1.73 -12.02 -11.54
N ILE A 83 -1.09 -11.67 -10.42
CA ILE A 83 -1.22 -10.36 -9.78
C ILE A 83 -0.62 -9.22 -10.61
N ARG A 84 0.27 -9.51 -11.56
CA ARG A 84 0.98 -8.50 -12.38
C ARG A 84 0.05 -7.75 -13.34
N THR A 85 -1.08 -8.36 -13.66
CA THR A 85 -2.05 -7.82 -14.62
C THR A 85 -3.08 -6.91 -13.96
N THR A 86 -2.99 -6.67 -12.64
CA THR A 86 -3.97 -5.87 -11.90
C THR A 86 -4.00 -4.44 -12.45
N TRP A 87 -5.19 -3.96 -12.81
CA TRP A 87 -5.39 -2.57 -13.20
C TRP A 87 -5.63 -1.71 -11.98
N THR A 88 -5.21 -0.46 -12.04
CA THR A 88 -5.43 0.56 -11.02
C THR A 88 -6.14 1.76 -11.64
N PRO A 89 -6.61 2.72 -10.82
CA PRO A 89 -7.10 4.01 -11.31
C PRO A 89 -6.01 4.93 -11.90
N GLU A 90 -4.72 4.57 -11.77
CA GLU A 90 -3.63 5.39 -12.28
C GLU A 90 -3.64 5.37 -13.82
N LEU A 91 -3.95 6.53 -14.41
CA LEU A 91 -3.96 6.69 -15.86
C LEU A 91 -2.56 6.49 -16.43
N ASN A 92 -2.46 5.58 -17.41
CA ASN A 92 -1.25 5.33 -18.15
C ASN A 92 -0.85 6.59 -18.95
N SER A 93 0.46 6.84 -18.98
CA SER A 93 1.08 8.03 -19.54
C SER A 93 1.85 7.80 -20.84
N ASP A 94 1.64 6.66 -21.50
CA ASP A 94 2.33 6.31 -22.74
C ASP A 94 2.13 7.37 -23.83
N ALA A 95 3.07 7.42 -24.77
CA ALA A 95 3.09 8.39 -25.86
C ALA A 95 1.94 8.22 -26.88
N GLU A 96 1.22 7.09 -26.84
CA GLU A 96 0.12 6.84 -27.75
C GLU A 96 -1.17 7.52 -27.28
N PRO A 97 -2.02 8.03 -28.20
CA PRO A 97 -3.31 8.61 -27.83
C PRO A 97 -4.22 7.61 -27.11
N THR A 98 -4.75 8.00 -25.96
CA THR A 98 -5.69 7.21 -25.15
C THR A 98 -6.98 7.96 -24.88
N GLU A 99 -8.01 7.22 -24.46
CA GLU A 99 -9.36 7.72 -24.19
C GLU A 99 -9.93 7.09 -22.94
N LEU A 100 -10.77 7.84 -22.23
CA LEU A 100 -11.54 7.34 -21.09
C LEU A 100 -12.96 7.02 -21.52
N TRP A 101 -13.40 5.81 -21.21
CA TRP A 101 -14.72 5.29 -21.55
C TRP A 101 -15.46 4.86 -20.28
N LEU A 102 -16.70 5.33 -20.10
CA LEU A 102 -17.63 4.77 -19.12
C LEU A 102 -18.31 3.56 -19.72
N ILE A 103 -18.32 2.44 -18.99
CA ILE A 103 -19.24 1.32 -19.21
C ILE A 103 -20.36 1.45 -18.18
N ASP A 104 -21.54 1.88 -18.61
CA ASP A 104 -22.70 2.23 -17.79
C ASP A 104 -23.72 1.10 -17.79
N LEU A 105 -24.04 0.55 -16.62
CA LEU A 105 -25.04 -0.52 -16.47
C LEU A 105 -26.39 0.01 -15.95
N GLY A 106 -26.55 1.34 -15.84
CA GLY A 106 -27.62 1.98 -15.09
C GLY A 106 -28.64 2.79 -15.87
N ARG A 107 -29.51 3.48 -15.11
CA ARG A 107 -30.59 4.35 -15.61
C ARG A 107 -30.51 5.78 -15.06
N GLN A 108 -29.35 6.19 -14.55
CA GLN A 108 -29.11 7.53 -13.98
C GLN A 108 -29.98 7.87 -12.75
N ARG A 109 -30.24 6.89 -11.88
CA ARG A 109 -31.00 7.07 -10.62
C ARG A 109 -30.16 7.71 -9.52
N LEU A 110 -30.77 8.58 -8.71
CA LEU A 110 -30.08 9.43 -7.72
C LEU A 110 -30.55 9.27 -6.27
N GLY A 111 -31.57 8.45 -6.03
CA GLY A 111 -32.01 8.12 -4.68
C GLY A 111 -30.88 7.41 -3.91
N GLY A 112 -30.71 7.76 -2.64
CA GLY A 112 -29.66 7.22 -1.77
C GLY A 112 -28.25 7.71 -2.07
N SER A 113 -28.05 8.55 -3.08
CA SER A 113 -26.71 8.98 -3.51
C SER A 113 -26.03 9.93 -2.53
N ALA A 114 -24.69 9.98 -2.60
CA ALA A 114 -23.88 10.99 -1.93
C ALA A 114 -24.33 12.42 -2.28
N LEU A 115 -24.75 12.66 -3.54
CA LEU A 115 -25.31 13.96 -3.95
C LEU A 115 -26.58 14.27 -3.16
N ALA A 116 -27.54 13.35 -3.08
CA ALA A 116 -28.77 13.57 -2.31
C ALA A 116 -28.44 13.83 -0.83
N GLN A 117 -27.52 13.04 -0.26
CA GLN A 117 -27.11 13.13 1.12
C GLN A 117 -26.53 14.50 1.50
N VAL A 118 -25.62 15.07 0.70
CA VAL A 118 -25.01 16.38 1.00
C VAL A 118 -25.99 17.55 0.89
N TYR A 119 -27.14 17.34 0.23
CA TYR A 119 -28.26 18.28 0.19
C TYR A 119 -29.36 17.98 1.22
N GLY A 120 -29.12 17.06 2.16
CA GLY A 120 -30.08 16.69 3.20
C GLY A 120 -31.32 15.96 2.67
N GLN A 121 -31.18 15.26 1.54
CA GLN A 121 -32.25 14.52 0.87
C GLN A 121 -31.91 13.03 0.77
N VAL A 122 -32.94 12.21 0.58
CA VAL A 122 -32.81 10.78 0.24
C VAL A 122 -33.11 10.54 -1.25
N GLY A 123 -33.88 11.41 -1.91
CA GLY A 123 -34.32 11.23 -3.28
C GLY A 123 -35.47 10.21 -3.42
N HIS A 124 -35.70 9.73 -4.65
CA HIS A 124 -36.89 8.92 -4.99
C HIS A 124 -36.58 7.48 -5.39
N GLN A 125 -35.70 7.28 -6.37
CA GLN A 125 -35.37 5.95 -6.90
C GLN A 125 -33.87 5.75 -6.79
N ALA A 126 -33.45 4.68 -6.11
CA ALA A 126 -32.05 4.32 -5.96
C ALA A 126 -31.54 3.47 -7.16
N PRO A 127 -30.24 3.51 -7.46
CA PRO A 127 -29.59 2.55 -8.34
C PRO A 127 -29.89 1.09 -7.98
N ASP A 128 -29.99 0.22 -8.98
CA ASP A 128 -30.29 -1.20 -8.82
C ASP A 128 -29.88 -2.01 -10.07
N LEU A 129 -29.58 -3.30 -9.91
CA LEU A 129 -29.25 -4.20 -11.01
C LEU A 129 -30.53 -4.88 -11.52
N GLU A 130 -30.99 -4.48 -12.71
CA GLU A 130 -32.26 -4.97 -13.25
C GLU A 130 -32.15 -6.33 -13.94
N ASP A 131 -31.00 -6.62 -14.55
CA ASP A 131 -30.73 -7.88 -15.22
C ASP A 131 -29.35 -8.42 -14.81
N PRO A 132 -29.28 -9.54 -14.08
CA PRO A 132 -28.03 -10.21 -13.72
C PRO A 132 -27.11 -10.50 -14.93
N ALA A 133 -27.68 -10.68 -16.13
CA ALA A 133 -26.90 -10.92 -17.34
C ALA A 133 -26.01 -9.73 -17.72
N LEU A 134 -26.42 -8.49 -17.41
CA LEU A 134 -25.60 -7.29 -17.65
C LEU A 134 -24.33 -7.31 -16.81
N LEU A 135 -24.43 -7.64 -15.52
CA LEU A 135 -23.26 -7.72 -14.64
C LEU A 135 -22.35 -8.89 -15.03
N LYS A 136 -22.93 -10.02 -15.45
CA LYS A 136 -22.16 -11.15 -15.98
C LYS A 136 -21.41 -10.76 -17.25
N GLY A 137 -22.09 -10.14 -18.22
CA GLY A 137 -21.51 -9.65 -19.47
C GLY A 137 -20.43 -8.59 -19.24
N PHE A 138 -20.64 -7.70 -18.27
CA PHE A 138 -19.65 -6.72 -17.82
C PHE A 138 -18.38 -7.42 -17.34
N PHE A 139 -18.50 -8.34 -16.38
CA PHE A 139 -17.36 -9.07 -15.85
C PHE A 139 -16.61 -9.86 -16.95
N GLU A 140 -17.33 -10.62 -17.78
CA GLU A 140 -16.74 -11.45 -18.84
C GLU A 140 -16.04 -10.60 -19.91
N SER A 141 -16.64 -9.46 -20.29
CA SER A 141 -16.02 -8.53 -21.23
C SER A 141 -14.70 -7.96 -20.70
N LEU A 142 -14.63 -7.61 -19.41
CA LEU A 142 -13.39 -7.15 -18.78
C LEU A 142 -12.33 -8.25 -18.73
N GLN A 143 -12.72 -9.51 -18.50
CA GLN A 143 -11.77 -10.64 -18.59
C GLN A 143 -11.24 -10.82 -20.01
N ALA A 144 -12.09 -10.70 -21.03
CA ALA A 144 -11.68 -10.80 -22.43
C ALA A 144 -10.74 -9.64 -22.83
N LEU A 145 -11.07 -8.41 -22.44
CA LEU A 145 -10.26 -7.22 -22.68
C LEU A 145 -8.91 -7.27 -21.96
N ARG A 146 -8.86 -7.92 -20.79
CA ARG A 146 -7.61 -8.23 -20.08
C ARG A 146 -6.73 -9.21 -20.81
N GLN A 147 -7.31 -10.29 -21.34
CA GLN A 147 -6.55 -11.27 -22.11
C GLN A 147 -6.00 -10.67 -23.40
N ALA A 148 -6.69 -9.69 -23.97
CA ALA A 148 -6.28 -8.96 -25.16
C ALA A 148 -5.39 -7.73 -24.88
N ASP A 149 -5.05 -7.44 -23.61
CA ASP A 149 -4.20 -6.31 -23.18
C ASP A 149 -4.68 -4.93 -23.68
N ILE A 150 -6.01 -4.71 -23.63
CA ILE A 150 -6.63 -3.50 -24.22
C ILE A 150 -6.80 -2.37 -23.21
N ILE A 151 -7.05 -2.71 -21.94
CA ILE A 151 -7.34 -1.75 -20.87
C ILE A 151 -6.03 -1.37 -20.17
N LEU A 152 -5.80 -0.07 -20.05
CA LEU A 152 -4.61 0.49 -19.44
C LEU A 152 -4.82 0.84 -17.96
N SER A 153 -6.02 1.31 -17.61
CA SER A 153 -6.43 1.65 -16.25
C SER A 153 -7.93 1.40 -16.08
N TYR A 154 -8.35 1.20 -14.83
CA TYR A 154 -9.72 0.83 -14.46
C TYR A 154 -10.07 1.48 -13.12
N HIS A 155 -11.26 2.07 -13.05
CA HIS A 155 -11.85 2.47 -11.78
C HIS A 155 -13.38 2.34 -11.83
N ASP A 156 -13.99 1.73 -10.82
CA ASP A 156 -15.43 1.53 -10.81
C ASP A 156 -16.20 2.80 -10.43
N ARG A 157 -17.49 2.82 -10.78
CA ARG A 157 -18.42 3.86 -10.35
C ARG A 157 -19.15 3.40 -9.09
N SER A 158 -19.04 4.21 -8.04
CA SER A 158 -19.69 4.01 -6.75
C SER A 158 -20.10 5.37 -6.16
N ASP A 159 -19.76 5.67 -4.90
CA ASP A 159 -20.17 6.89 -4.20
C ASP A 159 -19.72 8.16 -4.96
N GLY A 160 -20.66 9.07 -5.22
CA GLY A 160 -20.42 10.31 -5.96
C GLY A 160 -20.37 10.17 -7.49
N GLY A 161 -20.58 8.97 -8.02
CA GLY A 161 -20.78 8.73 -9.44
C GLY A 161 -19.54 8.93 -10.31
N VAL A 162 -19.74 9.07 -11.63
CA VAL A 162 -18.65 9.09 -12.61
C VAL A 162 -17.70 10.28 -12.40
N VAL A 163 -18.18 11.40 -11.84
CA VAL A 163 -17.32 12.54 -11.53
C VAL A 163 -16.28 12.19 -10.47
N VAL A 164 -16.68 11.50 -9.39
CA VAL A 164 -15.72 11.06 -8.37
C VAL A 164 -14.78 10.00 -8.92
N THR A 165 -15.27 9.04 -9.71
CA THR A 165 -14.43 8.07 -10.40
C THR A 165 -13.35 8.75 -11.25
N LEU A 166 -13.72 9.74 -12.07
CA LEU A 166 -12.76 10.49 -12.88
C LEU A 166 -11.78 11.28 -12.02
N LEU A 167 -12.25 11.99 -10.99
CA LEU A 167 -11.39 12.75 -10.09
C LEU A 167 -10.33 11.86 -9.44
N GLU A 168 -10.70 10.69 -8.93
CA GLU A 168 -9.75 9.78 -8.29
C GLU A 168 -8.71 9.23 -9.29
N MET A 169 -9.09 8.95 -10.53
CA MET A 169 -8.14 8.59 -11.59
C MET A 169 -7.18 9.74 -11.92
N LEU A 170 -7.69 10.99 -11.96
CA LEU A 170 -6.88 12.18 -12.19
C LEU A 170 -5.96 12.50 -11.00
N PHE A 171 -6.38 12.22 -9.77
CA PHE A 171 -5.55 12.36 -8.57
C PHE A 171 -4.39 11.35 -8.59
N ALA A 172 -4.69 10.09 -8.92
CA ALA A 172 -3.70 9.02 -9.01
C ALA A 172 -2.63 9.29 -10.07
N SER A 173 -3.02 9.89 -11.20
CA SER A 173 -2.12 10.15 -12.34
C SER A 173 -1.58 11.58 -12.44
N ARG A 174 -2.14 12.51 -11.64
CA ARG A 174 -1.87 13.95 -11.67
C ARG A 174 -2.09 14.59 -13.06
N ARG A 175 -3.13 14.13 -13.74
CA ARG A 175 -3.52 14.59 -15.08
C ARG A 175 -4.72 15.51 -15.04
N GLY A 176 -4.94 16.22 -16.15
CA GLY A 176 -6.16 16.96 -16.43
C GLY A 176 -7.06 16.20 -17.41
N MET A 177 -8.29 16.68 -17.58
CA MET A 177 -9.16 16.33 -18.71
C MET A 177 -10.33 17.31 -18.82
N THR A 178 -10.99 17.30 -19.98
CA THR A 178 -12.31 17.90 -20.16
C THR A 178 -13.36 16.80 -20.35
N LEU A 179 -14.39 16.80 -19.50
CA LEU A 179 -15.61 16.02 -19.65
C LEU A 179 -16.67 16.87 -20.37
N ASP A 180 -17.03 16.47 -21.59
CA ASP A 180 -18.07 17.12 -22.38
C ASP A 180 -19.37 16.30 -22.38
N LEU A 181 -20.33 16.74 -21.57
CA LEU A 181 -21.64 16.10 -21.43
C LEU A 181 -22.55 16.37 -22.65
N GLY A 182 -22.18 17.31 -23.52
CA GLY A 182 -22.91 17.59 -24.76
C GLY A 182 -22.49 16.69 -25.93
N ALA A 183 -21.37 15.99 -25.81
CA ALA A 183 -20.78 15.19 -26.88
C ALA A 183 -20.69 13.71 -26.48
N GLY A 184 -21.62 12.88 -26.98
CA GLY A 184 -21.52 11.42 -26.85
C GLY A 184 -22.00 10.81 -25.53
N VAL A 185 -22.58 11.62 -24.64
CA VAL A 185 -23.25 11.18 -23.41
C VAL A 185 -24.78 11.31 -23.56
N PRO A 186 -25.57 10.27 -23.27
CA PRO A 186 -27.02 10.34 -23.34
C PRO A 186 -27.55 10.93 -22.03
N SER A 187 -27.77 12.24 -21.99
CA SER A 187 -28.51 12.81 -20.87
C SER A 187 -29.30 14.06 -21.25
N GLU A 188 -30.58 14.07 -20.86
CA GLU A 188 -31.42 15.27 -20.84
C GLU A 188 -31.05 16.19 -19.66
N GLN A 189 -30.38 15.66 -18.62
CA GLN A 189 -30.00 16.33 -17.39
C GLN A 189 -28.55 15.97 -17.02
N GLY A 190 -27.56 16.69 -17.57
CA GLY A 190 -26.15 16.29 -17.46
C GLY A 190 -25.61 16.06 -16.04
N TRP A 191 -26.22 16.65 -15.01
CA TRP A 191 -25.85 16.42 -13.61
C TRP A 191 -26.28 15.03 -13.10
N ALA A 192 -27.40 14.47 -13.58
CA ALA A 192 -27.83 13.12 -13.21
C ALA A 192 -26.84 12.07 -13.77
N PHE A 193 -26.34 12.28 -14.99
CA PHE A 193 -25.26 11.46 -15.55
C PHE A 193 -23.98 11.52 -14.70
N CYS A 194 -23.62 12.70 -14.19
CA CYS A 194 -22.42 12.89 -13.37
C CYS A 194 -22.46 12.15 -12.02
N PHE A 195 -23.61 12.16 -11.34
CA PHE A 195 -23.69 11.82 -9.91
C PHE A 195 -24.55 10.60 -9.58
N ASN A 196 -25.11 9.92 -10.58
CA ASN A 196 -25.73 8.62 -10.30
C ASN A 196 -24.67 7.59 -9.90
N GLU A 197 -25.05 6.72 -8.98
CA GLU A 197 -24.19 5.69 -8.38
C GLU A 197 -24.58 4.30 -8.91
N GLU A 198 -24.99 4.24 -10.17
CA GLU A 198 -25.29 2.99 -10.84
C GLU A 198 -24.01 2.18 -11.09
N LEU A 199 -24.16 0.86 -11.21
CA LEU A 199 -23.01 -0.01 -11.49
C LEU A 199 -22.35 0.36 -12.82
N GLY A 200 -21.03 0.21 -12.88
CA GLY A 200 -20.24 0.53 -14.06
C GLY A 200 -18.79 0.80 -13.72
N ALA A 201 -18.00 1.15 -14.73
CA ALA A 201 -16.60 1.54 -14.54
C ALA A 201 -16.12 2.46 -15.64
N VAL A 202 -15.13 3.28 -15.30
CA VAL A 202 -14.33 4.02 -16.25
C VAL A 202 -13.07 3.22 -16.57
N VAL A 203 -12.78 3.09 -17.86
CA VAL A 203 -11.58 2.43 -18.37
C VAL A 203 -10.81 3.33 -19.33
N GLN A 204 -9.49 3.21 -19.31
CA GLN A 204 -8.63 3.85 -20.29
C GLN A 204 -8.24 2.87 -21.40
N VAL A 205 -8.41 3.30 -22.64
CA VAL A 205 -8.16 2.49 -23.84
C VAL A 205 -7.31 3.28 -24.83
N ARG A 206 -6.39 2.62 -25.54
CA ARG A 206 -5.68 3.24 -26.67
C ARG A 206 -6.67 3.49 -27.81
N GLN A 207 -6.58 4.64 -28.49
CA GLN A 207 -7.48 4.97 -29.59
C GLN A 207 -7.49 3.91 -30.70
N VAL A 208 -6.32 3.31 -30.98
CA VAL A 208 -6.17 2.23 -31.96
C VAL A 208 -6.97 0.97 -31.62
N HIS A 209 -7.31 0.76 -30.35
CA HIS A 209 -8.09 -0.39 -29.88
C HIS A 209 -9.58 -0.09 -29.69
N ARG A 210 -10.05 1.12 -30.01
CA ARG A 210 -11.45 1.53 -29.83
C ARG A 210 -12.44 0.56 -30.48
N ALA A 211 -12.17 0.15 -31.72
CA ALA A 211 -13.06 -0.76 -32.45
C ALA A 211 -13.18 -2.12 -31.75
N LEU A 212 -12.05 -2.73 -31.38
CA LEU A 212 -12.00 -4.01 -30.69
C LEU A 212 -12.63 -3.93 -29.29
N PHE A 213 -12.43 -2.82 -28.58
CA PHE A 213 -13.07 -2.56 -27.29
C PHE A 213 -14.61 -2.60 -27.42
N LYS A 214 -15.16 -1.79 -28.33
CA LYS A 214 -16.62 -1.74 -28.56
C LYS A 214 -17.19 -3.06 -29.05
N GLU A 215 -16.51 -3.75 -29.97
CA GLU A 215 -16.92 -5.06 -30.47
C GLU A 215 -16.94 -6.10 -29.33
N THR A 216 -15.96 -6.06 -28.43
CA THR A 216 -15.92 -6.96 -27.28
C THR A 216 -17.08 -6.71 -26.33
N LEU A 217 -17.42 -5.45 -26.05
CA LEU A 217 -18.61 -5.13 -25.25
C LEU A 217 -19.90 -5.58 -25.94
N ALA A 218 -20.05 -5.34 -27.24
CA ALA A 218 -21.22 -5.77 -28.01
C ALA A 218 -21.43 -7.30 -27.96
N ARG A 219 -20.35 -8.09 -28.07
CA ARG A 219 -20.40 -9.57 -27.95
C ARG A 219 -20.88 -10.06 -26.59
N HIS A 220 -20.78 -9.24 -25.54
CA HIS A 220 -21.24 -9.54 -24.19
C HIS A 220 -22.51 -8.76 -23.81
N GLY A 221 -23.27 -8.25 -24.78
CA GLY A 221 -24.56 -7.58 -24.55
C GLY A 221 -24.46 -6.11 -24.10
N LEU A 222 -23.29 -5.48 -24.20
CA LEU A 222 -23.00 -4.13 -23.71
C LEU A 222 -22.68 -3.12 -24.82
N GLY A 223 -23.14 -3.36 -26.05
CA GLY A 223 -22.77 -2.56 -27.23
C GLY A 223 -23.11 -1.07 -27.13
N GLU A 224 -24.23 -0.73 -26.49
CA GLU A 224 -24.73 0.64 -26.29
C GLU A 224 -24.43 1.19 -24.88
N ALA A 225 -23.76 0.40 -24.03
CA ALA A 225 -23.46 0.76 -22.64
C ALA A 225 -22.16 1.59 -22.51
N ALA A 226 -21.50 1.93 -23.62
CA ALA A 226 -20.17 2.53 -23.61
C ALA A 226 -20.19 4.00 -24.08
N TYR A 227 -19.77 4.92 -23.21
CA TYR A 227 -19.72 6.36 -23.48
C TYR A 227 -18.29 6.87 -23.42
N LEU A 228 -17.88 7.61 -24.45
CA LEU A 228 -16.60 8.32 -24.45
C LEU A 228 -16.72 9.53 -23.52
N LEU A 229 -15.88 9.60 -22.50
CA LEU A 229 -15.87 10.68 -21.52
C LEU A 229 -14.90 11.80 -21.91
N GLY A 230 -13.79 11.44 -22.55
CA GLY A 230 -12.77 12.39 -22.96
C GLY A 230 -11.37 11.78 -23.08
N VAL A 231 -10.39 12.66 -23.20
CA VAL A 231 -8.97 12.33 -23.32
C VAL A 231 -8.24 12.94 -22.13
N PRO A 232 -7.38 12.18 -21.42
CA PRO A 232 -6.55 12.74 -20.36
C PRO A 232 -5.42 13.59 -20.95
N ASP A 233 -5.08 14.68 -20.27
CA ASP A 233 -4.08 15.66 -20.71
C ASP A 233 -3.11 16.06 -19.59
N GLU A 234 -2.07 16.81 -19.95
CA GLU A 234 -1.05 17.33 -19.02
C GLU A 234 -1.40 18.72 -18.46
N GLY A 235 -2.57 19.26 -18.79
CA GLY A 235 -2.99 20.61 -18.40
C GLY A 235 -3.29 20.76 -16.90
N GLY A 236 -3.38 19.65 -16.16
CA GLY A 236 -3.55 19.65 -14.70
C GLY A 236 -4.87 20.26 -14.22
N ARG A 237 -5.87 20.36 -15.10
CA ARG A 237 -7.20 20.92 -14.81
C ARG A 237 -8.30 19.92 -15.14
N PHE A 238 -9.34 19.91 -14.34
CA PHE A 238 -10.55 19.16 -14.62
C PHE A 238 -11.67 20.12 -15.00
N ARG A 239 -12.17 19.98 -16.22
CA ARG A 239 -13.26 20.81 -16.76
C ARG A 239 -14.49 19.94 -17.03
N ILE A 240 -15.65 20.39 -16.56
CA ILE A 240 -16.94 19.82 -16.94
C ILE A 240 -17.69 20.86 -17.76
N GLN A 241 -18.15 20.48 -18.95
CA GLN A 241 -18.94 21.34 -19.80
C GLN A 241 -20.20 20.64 -20.32
N TRP A 242 -21.25 21.41 -20.54
CA TRP A 242 -22.49 20.96 -21.14
C TRP A 242 -23.04 22.04 -22.08
N ARG A 243 -23.26 21.69 -23.36
CA ARG A 243 -23.84 22.60 -24.37
C ARG A 243 -23.12 23.97 -24.42
N HIS A 244 -21.79 23.96 -24.46
CA HIS A 244 -20.89 25.13 -24.43
C HIS A 244 -20.88 25.95 -23.13
N GLN A 245 -21.60 25.54 -22.08
CA GLN A 245 -21.49 26.12 -20.75
C GLN A 245 -20.49 25.32 -19.91
N VAL A 246 -19.55 26.02 -19.29
CA VAL A 246 -18.61 25.44 -18.32
C VAL A 246 -19.28 25.40 -16.95
N TRP A 247 -19.41 24.20 -16.36
CA TRP A 247 -19.94 23.99 -15.01
C TRP A 247 -18.85 23.96 -13.96
N LEU A 248 -17.69 23.40 -14.31
CA LEU A 248 -16.51 23.31 -13.44
C LEU A 248 -15.27 23.53 -14.29
N ASP A 249 -14.32 24.29 -13.76
CA ASP A 249 -12.97 24.41 -14.31
C ASP A 249 -12.01 24.72 -13.16
N GLU A 250 -11.41 23.68 -12.58
CA GLU A 250 -10.53 23.79 -11.42
C GLU A 250 -9.23 23.00 -11.63
N ALA A 251 -8.18 23.38 -10.91
CA ALA A 251 -6.95 22.61 -10.90
C ALA A 251 -7.18 21.28 -10.18
N VAL A 252 -6.66 20.18 -10.74
CA VAL A 252 -6.80 18.85 -10.15
C VAL A 252 -6.15 18.79 -8.76
N SER A 253 -5.07 19.52 -8.55
CA SER A 253 -4.41 19.64 -7.24
C SER A 253 -5.28 20.32 -6.17
N ASP A 254 -6.06 21.33 -6.54
CA ASP A 254 -6.96 22.02 -5.62
C ASP A 254 -8.16 21.11 -5.26
N LEU A 255 -8.70 20.39 -6.24
CA LEU A 255 -9.74 19.39 -6.02
C LEU A 255 -9.26 18.24 -5.13
N HIS A 256 -8.02 17.77 -5.33
CA HIS A 256 -7.42 16.74 -4.49
C HIS A 256 -7.22 17.22 -3.05
N ARG A 257 -6.80 18.47 -2.83
CA ARG A 257 -6.71 19.06 -1.47
C ARG A 257 -8.07 19.12 -0.78
N ARG A 258 -9.14 19.47 -1.51
CA ARG A 258 -10.51 19.46 -0.97
C ARG A 258 -10.97 18.04 -0.64
N TRP A 259 -10.72 17.08 -1.52
CA TRP A 259 -11.03 15.66 -1.28
C TRP A 259 -10.29 15.12 -0.05
N ALA A 260 -9.03 15.50 0.15
CA ALA A 260 -8.20 15.07 1.28
C ALA A 260 -8.53 15.78 2.62
N GLU A 261 -9.38 16.81 2.62
CA GLU A 261 -9.66 17.65 3.80
C GLU A 261 -10.16 16.83 4.99
N THR A 262 -11.06 15.87 4.77
CA THR A 262 -11.57 15.00 5.85
C THR A 262 -10.46 14.22 6.52
N SER A 263 -9.56 13.60 5.74
CA SER A 263 -8.42 12.85 6.27
C SER A 263 -7.44 13.76 7.01
N PHE A 264 -7.20 14.96 6.47
CA PHE A 264 -6.39 15.99 7.12
C PHE A 264 -6.96 16.39 8.49
N ARG A 265 -8.27 16.68 8.59
CA ARG A 265 -8.90 17.06 9.87
C ARG A 265 -8.87 15.92 10.89
N ILE A 266 -9.11 14.69 10.47
CA ILE A 266 -9.00 13.52 11.35
C ILE A 266 -7.56 13.36 11.87
N GLN A 267 -6.56 13.46 10.99
CA GLN A 267 -5.15 13.40 11.38
C GLN A 267 -4.75 14.56 12.31
N GLN A 268 -5.24 15.78 12.05
CA GLN A 268 -4.96 16.94 12.90
C GLN A 268 -5.50 16.75 14.34
N LEU A 269 -6.62 16.05 14.50
CA LEU A 269 -7.22 15.76 15.81
C LEU A 269 -6.58 14.57 16.53
N ARG A 270 -6.01 13.62 15.77
CA ARG A 270 -5.50 12.33 16.28
C ARG A 270 -3.99 12.28 16.45
N ASP A 271 -3.26 12.86 15.50
CA ASP A 271 -1.80 12.74 15.32
C ASP A 271 -1.11 14.08 15.62
N HIS A 272 0.20 14.19 15.35
CA HIS A 272 0.90 15.48 15.45
C HIS A 272 0.39 16.48 14.39
N PRO A 273 -0.20 17.63 14.78
CA PRO A 273 -0.90 18.53 13.87
C PRO A 273 0.00 19.11 12.77
N ASP A 274 1.26 19.42 13.08
CA ASP A 274 2.21 19.90 12.06
C ASP A 274 2.52 18.84 11.01
N CYS A 275 2.60 17.55 11.37
CA CYS A 275 2.78 16.48 10.38
C CYS A 275 1.56 16.35 9.48
N ALA A 276 0.35 16.43 10.05
CA ALA A 276 -0.89 16.45 9.26
C ALA A 276 -0.93 17.64 8.28
N ALA A 277 -0.53 18.83 8.73
CA ALA A 277 -0.47 20.03 7.91
C ALA A 277 0.60 19.93 6.80
N GLU A 278 1.79 19.41 7.12
CA GLU A 278 2.86 19.15 6.14
C GLU A 278 2.39 18.19 5.03
N ALA A 279 1.70 17.10 5.40
CA ALA A 279 1.17 16.13 4.44
C ALA A 279 0.05 16.69 3.55
N HIS A 280 -0.85 17.52 4.09
CA HIS A 280 -1.92 18.14 3.31
C HIS A 280 -1.40 19.23 2.38
N ALA A 281 -0.50 20.10 2.88
CA ALA A 281 0.01 21.25 2.14
C ALA A 281 0.78 20.85 0.87
N ARG A 282 1.45 19.70 0.88
CA ARG A 282 2.24 19.23 -0.27
C ARG A 282 1.42 18.58 -1.39
N ILE A 283 0.13 18.31 -1.20
CA ILE A 283 -0.73 17.70 -2.24
C ILE A 283 -0.67 18.56 -3.52
N GLY A 284 -0.24 17.91 -4.61
CA GLY A 284 -0.05 18.53 -5.92
C GLY A 284 1.30 19.22 -6.16
N GLN A 285 2.22 19.22 -5.19
CA GLN A 285 3.56 19.82 -5.32
C GLN A 285 4.70 18.78 -5.38
N GLU A 286 4.40 17.52 -5.07
CA GLU A 286 5.41 16.47 -4.90
C GLU A 286 5.87 15.95 -6.27
N ALA A 287 7.12 15.47 -6.39
CA ALA A 287 7.63 14.87 -7.63
C ALA A 287 7.07 13.45 -7.90
N GLY A 288 6.52 12.77 -6.89
CA GLY A 288 6.07 11.37 -7.00
C GLY A 288 7.18 10.36 -6.69
N LEU A 289 6.87 9.06 -6.71
CA LEU A 289 7.90 8.02 -6.55
C LEU A 289 8.70 7.88 -7.86
N SER A 290 9.99 7.56 -7.74
CA SER A 290 10.87 7.39 -8.90
C SER A 290 11.85 6.23 -8.66
N SER A 291 12.60 5.84 -9.69
CA SER A 291 13.72 4.92 -9.54
C SER A 291 14.92 5.43 -10.31
N ALA A 292 16.07 5.49 -9.66
CA ALA A 292 17.35 5.80 -10.30
C ALA A 292 18.39 4.84 -9.72
N LEU A 293 18.70 3.76 -10.45
CA LEU A 293 19.60 2.72 -9.97
C LEU A 293 21.00 2.87 -10.58
N THR A 294 22.04 2.60 -9.79
CA THR A 294 23.44 2.56 -10.25
C THR A 294 23.88 1.15 -10.70
N TYR A 295 22.94 0.22 -10.77
CA TYR A 295 23.11 -1.18 -11.15
C TYR A 295 21.85 -1.73 -11.83
N GLY A 296 21.98 -2.85 -12.56
CA GLY A 296 20.84 -3.56 -13.14
C GLY A 296 20.18 -4.52 -12.14
N THR A 297 18.85 -4.54 -12.08
CA THR A 297 18.08 -5.45 -11.19
C THR A 297 18.18 -6.91 -11.59
N ASP A 298 18.48 -7.17 -12.87
CA ASP A 298 18.71 -8.46 -13.50
C ASP A 298 20.12 -9.03 -13.24
N GLN A 299 21.06 -8.22 -12.74
CA GLN A 299 22.43 -8.64 -12.47
C GLN A 299 22.52 -9.48 -11.18
N ASP A 300 22.49 -10.81 -11.35
CA ASP A 300 22.70 -11.74 -10.24
C ASP A 300 24.19 -11.95 -9.91
N ILE A 301 24.74 -11.07 -9.09
CA ILE A 301 26.13 -11.19 -8.61
C ILE A 301 26.35 -12.39 -7.67
N ALA A 302 25.29 -13.02 -7.16
CA ALA A 302 25.40 -14.20 -6.32
C ALA A 302 25.58 -15.48 -7.15
N LEU A 303 25.20 -15.45 -8.44
CA LEU A 303 25.16 -16.61 -9.33
C LEU A 303 26.47 -17.43 -9.36
N PRO A 304 27.69 -16.83 -9.45
CA PRO A 304 28.93 -17.60 -9.46
C PRO A 304 29.10 -18.48 -8.22
N TYR A 305 28.52 -18.07 -7.09
CA TYR A 305 28.61 -18.78 -5.83
C TYR A 305 27.51 -19.84 -5.67
N LEU A 306 26.31 -19.56 -6.21
CA LEU A 306 25.24 -20.56 -6.29
C LEU A 306 25.67 -21.77 -7.13
N LEU A 307 26.39 -21.52 -8.23
CA LEU A 307 26.91 -22.59 -9.11
C LEU A 307 27.94 -23.50 -8.41
N LYS A 308 28.59 -23.05 -7.33
CA LYS A 308 29.46 -23.89 -6.50
C LYS A 308 28.67 -24.84 -5.58
N GLY A 309 27.36 -24.64 -5.42
CA GLY A 309 26.48 -25.45 -4.57
C GLY A 309 26.58 -25.19 -3.06
N ALA A 310 27.58 -24.45 -2.59
CA ALA A 310 27.72 -24.10 -1.17
C ALA A 310 26.68 -23.05 -0.75
N ARG A 311 25.85 -23.39 0.22
CA ARG A 311 24.83 -22.51 0.83
C ARG A 311 25.22 -22.19 2.28
N PRO A 312 25.86 -21.04 2.55
CA PRO A 312 26.19 -20.66 3.93
C PRO A 312 24.93 -20.54 4.78
N ARG A 313 25.03 -20.94 6.05
CA ARG A 313 23.92 -20.84 7.00
C ARG A 313 23.79 -19.41 7.51
N VAL A 314 22.58 -18.87 7.46
CA VAL A 314 22.21 -17.57 8.05
C VAL A 314 21.10 -17.78 9.08
N ALA A 315 21.30 -17.23 10.28
CA ALA A 315 20.28 -17.28 11.32
C ALA A 315 19.23 -16.20 11.07
N ILE A 316 18.00 -16.61 10.79
CA ILE A 316 16.84 -15.71 10.71
C ILE A 316 16.29 -15.59 12.13
N LEU A 317 16.80 -14.61 12.87
CA LEU A 317 16.48 -14.43 14.28
C LEU A 317 15.07 -13.87 14.46
N ARG A 318 14.33 -14.48 15.37
CA ARG A 318 13.02 -13.98 15.81
C ARG A 318 12.80 -14.15 17.31
N GLU A 319 12.06 -13.22 17.88
CA GLU A 319 11.49 -13.30 19.23
C GLU A 319 9.96 -13.38 19.13
N GLN A 320 9.28 -13.69 20.23
CA GLN A 320 7.82 -13.60 20.31
C GLN A 320 7.32 -12.21 19.85
N GLY A 321 6.41 -12.18 18.87
CA GLY A 321 5.87 -10.94 18.29
C GLY A 321 6.59 -10.44 17.04
N VAL A 322 7.75 -11.01 16.68
CA VAL A 322 8.38 -10.80 15.36
C VAL A 322 7.48 -11.40 14.27
N ASN A 323 7.33 -10.69 13.14
CA ASN A 323 6.40 -11.06 12.08
C ASN A 323 6.94 -10.90 10.64
N GLY A 324 8.18 -10.41 10.47
CA GLY A 324 8.83 -10.23 9.17
C GLY A 324 9.86 -11.31 8.79
N GLN A 325 9.93 -12.40 9.55
CA GLN A 325 10.97 -13.43 9.40
C GLN A 325 10.84 -14.26 8.11
N VAL A 326 9.63 -14.43 7.57
CA VAL A 326 9.40 -15.33 6.43
C VAL A 326 9.89 -14.68 5.13
N GLU A 327 9.55 -13.41 4.91
CA GLU A 327 10.06 -12.64 3.77
C GLU A 327 11.58 -12.39 3.86
N MET A 328 12.11 -12.20 5.07
CA MET A 328 13.55 -12.12 5.31
C MET A 328 14.26 -13.43 4.94
N ALA A 329 13.73 -14.58 5.40
CA ALA A 329 14.25 -15.89 5.05
C ALA A 329 14.21 -16.13 3.53
N MET A 330 13.10 -15.77 2.87
CA MET A 330 12.95 -15.89 1.42
C MET A 330 13.99 -15.06 0.66
N ALA A 331 14.27 -13.83 1.11
CA ALA A 331 15.28 -12.96 0.51
C ALA A 331 16.69 -13.56 0.59
N PHE A 332 17.09 -14.08 1.76
CA PHE A 332 18.38 -14.77 1.92
C PHE A 332 18.44 -16.09 1.15
N ASP A 333 17.37 -16.89 1.16
CA ASP A 333 17.29 -18.15 0.43
C ASP A 333 17.46 -17.94 -1.08
N ARG A 334 16.78 -16.91 -1.63
CA ARG A 334 16.91 -16.49 -3.03
C ARG A 334 18.32 -16.03 -3.38
N ALA A 335 19.04 -15.43 -2.43
CA ALA A 335 20.45 -15.07 -2.59
C ALA A 335 21.42 -16.26 -2.41
N GLY A 336 20.93 -17.48 -2.16
CA GLY A 336 21.74 -18.70 -2.10
C GLY A 336 22.21 -19.11 -0.70
N PHE A 337 21.56 -18.64 0.37
CA PHE A 337 21.84 -19.07 1.74
C PHE A 337 20.97 -20.25 2.17
N GLU A 338 21.42 -21.00 3.17
CA GLU A 338 20.54 -21.84 3.99
C GLU A 338 19.95 -20.95 5.09
N ALA A 339 18.74 -20.45 4.87
CA ALA A 339 18.03 -19.62 5.84
C ALA A 339 17.40 -20.51 6.93
N VAL A 340 17.87 -20.35 8.17
CA VAL A 340 17.42 -21.16 9.31
C VAL A 340 16.54 -20.31 10.22
N ASP A 341 15.34 -20.78 10.53
CA ASP A 341 14.49 -20.15 11.57
C ASP A 341 15.16 -20.34 12.94
N VAL A 342 15.51 -19.23 13.60
CA VAL A 342 16.17 -19.25 14.91
C VAL A 342 15.37 -18.41 15.90
N PRO A 343 14.39 -19.02 16.59
CA PRO A 343 13.73 -18.41 17.74
C PRO A 343 14.74 -18.17 18.86
N MET A 344 14.59 -17.08 19.63
CA MET A 344 15.48 -16.80 20.78
C MET A 344 15.51 -17.93 21.81
N ASN A 345 14.42 -18.69 21.97
CA ASN A 345 14.37 -19.87 22.83
C ASN A 345 15.30 -21.02 22.37
N ASP A 346 15.58 -21.14 21.08
CA ASP A 346 16.48 -22.16 20.55
C ASP A 346 17.93 -21.85 20.89
N LEU A 347 18.30 -20.56 20.82
CA LEU A 347 19.58 -20.09 21.34
C LEU A 347 19.64 -20.34 22.84
N ARG A 348 18.65 -19.87 23.62
CA ARG A 348 18.66 -20.01 25.09
C ARG A 348 18.80 -21.47 25.55
N SER A 349 18.11 -22.39 24.88
CA SER A 349 18.14 -23.83 25.21
C SER A 349 19.33 -24.60 24.60
N GLY A 350 20.14 -23.95 23.74
CA GLY A 350 21.25 -24.60 23.04
C GLY A 350 20.85 -25.54 21.91
N ARG A 351 19.58 -25.49 21.43
CA ARG A 351 19.14 -26.19 20.22
C ARG A 351 19.82 -25.66 18.95
N GLN A 352 20.18 -24.37 18.97
CA GLN A 352 20.97 -23.72 17.95
C GLN A 352 22.15 -23.02 18.60
N ASP A 353 23.28 -23.01 17.91
CA ASP A 353 24.47 -22.24 18.28
C ASP A 353 24.68 -21.11 17.28
N LEU A 354 24.65 -19.87 17.76
CA LEU A 354 24.87 -18.66 16.96
C LEU A 354 26.25 -18.69 16.28
N GLN A 355 27.24 -19.36 16.88
CA GLN A 355 28.58 -19.46 16.29
C GLN A 355 28.64 -20.37 15.05
N SER A 356 27.63 -21.22 14.84
CA SER A 356 27.55 -22.10 13.66
C SER A 356 27.08 -21.40 12.38
N PHE A 357 26.81 -20.09 12.45
CA PHE A 357 26.31 -19.29 11.34
C PHE A 357 27.38 -18.35 10.78
N ALA A 358 27.31 -18.09 9.47
CA ALA A 358 28.12 -17.08 8.80
C ALA A 358 27.58 -15.65 9.03
N GLY A 359 26.29 -15.54 9.35
CA GLY A 359 25.63 -14.28 9.59
C GLY A 359 24.29 -14.46 10.29
N PHE A 360 23.71 -13.36 10.78
CA PHE A 360 22.31 -13.36 11.20
C PHE A 360 21.53 -12.17 10.63
N ALA A 361 20.21 -12.33 10.54
CA ALA A 361 19.26 -11.25 10.30
C ALA A 361 18.27 -11.17 11.47
N ALA A 362 18.26 -10.04 12.18
CA ALA A 362 17.24 -9.73 13.17
C ALA A 362 16.03 -9.11 12.46
N CYS A 363 14.91 -9.83 12.50
CA CYS A 363 13.76 -9.53 11.66
C CYS A 363 12.84 -8.46 12.27
N GLY A 364 12.02 -7.82 11.42
CA GLY A 364 11.02 -6.84 11.85
C GLY A 364 9.77 -7.44 12.50
N GLY A 365 9.01 -6.61 13.20
CA GLY A 365 7.75 -6.99 13.87
C GLY A 365 7.52 -6.17 15.12
N PHE A 366 6.82 -6.76 16.09
CA PHE A 366 6.47 -6.12 17.36
C PHE A 366 6.88 -7.05 18.51
N SER A 367 8.19 -7.28 18.68
CA SER A 367 8.65 -8.17 19.75
C SER A 367 8.14 -7.67 21.11
N PHE A 368 7.50 -8.57 21.87
CA PHE A 368 6.77 -8.23 23.12
C PHE A 368 5.70 -7.13 22.98
N GLY A 369 5.16 -6.91 21.77
CA GLY A 369 4.21 -5.82 21.51
C GLY A 369 4.82 -4.42 21.66
N ASP A 370 6.14 -4.30 21.53
CA ASP A 370 6.93 -3.07 21.74
C ASP A 370 6.81 -2.45 23.15
N VAL A 371 6.30 -3.22 24.12
CA VAL A 371 6.25 -2.80 25.52
C VAL A 371 7.68 -2.66 26.07
N LEU A 372 7.92 -1.59 26.85
CA LEU A 372 9.23 -1.18 27.36
C LEU A 372 10.20 -0.64 26.27
N GLY A 373 9.65 -0.15 25.16
CA GLY A 373 10.34 0.39 24.00
C GLY A 373 10.56 -0.68 22.92
N ALA A 374 10.28 -0.36 21.66
CA ALA A 374 10.39 -1.30 20.56
C ALA A 374 11.80 -1.88 20.43
N GLY A 375 11.90 -3.21 20.28
CA GLY A 375 13.16 -3.96 20.30
C GLY A 375 13.89 -4.00 21.67
N GLY A 376 13.45 -3.19 22.64
CA GLY A 376 14.05 -3.07 23.96
C GLY A 376 13.88 -4.33 24.81
N GLY A 377 12.69 -4.94 24.82
CA GLY A 377 12.45 -6.22 25.50
C GLY A 377 13.31 -7.36 24.96
N TRP A 378 13.42 -7.45 23.63
CA TRP A 378 14.26 -8.44 22.96
C TRP A 378 15.74 -8.24 23.27
N ALA A 379 16.25 -7.02 23.16
CA ALA A 379 17.65 -6.76 23.49
C ALA A 379 17.97 -6.99 24.97
N LYS A 380 17.09 -6.56 25.89
CA LYS A 380 17.28 -6.76 27.33
C LYS A 380 17.24 -8.24 27.72
N SER A 381 16.44 -9.07 27.03
CA SER A 381 16.44 -10.52 27.25
C SER A 381 17.77 -11.19 26.87
N ILE A 382 18.54 -10.58 25.96
CA ILE A 382 19.92 -10.99 25.64
C ILE A 382 20.89 -10.43 26.68
N LEU A 383 20.78 -9.14 27.02
CA LEU A 383 21.74 -8.45 27.90
C LEU A 383 21.73 -8.96 29.35
N PHE A 384 20.55 -9.36 29.86
CA PHE A 384 20.38 -9.79 31.24
C PHE A 384 20.55 -11.31 31.45
N ASP A 385 20.74 -12.07 30.38
CA ASP A 385 21.13 -13.47 30.42
C ASP A 385 22.62 -13.55 30.06
N GLU A 386 23.48 -13.82 31.05
CA GLU A 386 24.94 -13.81 30.87
C GLU A 386 25.41 -14.75 29.75
N ALA A 387 24.79 -15.92 29.61
CA ALA A 387 25.14 -16.88 28.57
C ALA A 387 24.73 -16.38 27.18
N MET A 388 23.54 -15.78 27.07
CA MET A 388 23.08 -15.17 25.81
C MET A 388 23.94 -13.96 25.43
N ARG A 389 24.22 -13.07 26.38
CA ARG A 389 25.12 -11.93 26.18
C ARG A 389 26.48 -12.36 25.64
N ALA A 390 27.12 -13.34 26.29
CA ALA A 390 28.43 -13.85 25.87
C ALA A 390 28.39 -14.45 24.46
N ARG A 391 27.31 -15.15 24.09
CA ARG A 391 27.14 -15.71 22.73
C ARG A 391 27.07 -14.61 21.66
N PHE A 392 26.26 -13.57 21.88
CA PHE A 392 26.15 -12.46 20.93
C PHE A 392 27.46 -11.67 20.84
N GLU A 393 28.08 -11.36 21.98
CA GLU A 393 29.37 -10.66 22.02
C GLU A 393 30.47 -11.44 21.27
N THR A 394 30.57 -12.76 21.50
CA THR A 394 31.51 -13.63 20.76
C THR A 394 31.23 -13.60 19.26
N PHE A 395 29.96 -13.62 18.85
CA PHE A 395 29.59 -13.55 17.43
C PHE A 395 30.00 -12.23 16.78
N PHE A 396 29.84 -11.11 17.48
CA PHE A 396 30.21 -9.78 16.96
C PHE A 396 31.73 -9.58 16.87
N GLN A 397 32.52 -10.24 17.71
CA GLN A 397 33.98 -10.17 17.71
C GLN A 397 34.65 -10.98 16.58
N ARG A 398 33.95 -11.96 16.02
CA ARG A 398 34.43 -12.71 14.85
C ARG A 398 34.64 -11.79 13.66
N SER A 399 35.69 -11.99 12.88
CA SER A 399 35.98 -11.20 11.67
C SER A 399 35.30 -11.72 10.41
N ASP A 400 34.77 -12.94 10.45
CA ASP A 400 34.14 -13.67 9.34
C ASP A 400 32.60 -13.61 9.36
N THR A 401 32.00 -12.80 10.25
CA THR A 401 30.55 -12.70 10.44
C THR A 401 29.96 -11.42 9.89
N PHE A 402 28.68 -11.47 9.54
CA PHE A 402 27.84 -10.30 9.26
C PHE A 402 26.56 -10.31 10.10
N ALA A 403 25.91 -9.15 10.23
CA ALA A 403 24.59 -9.04 10.83
C ALA A 403 23.76 -7.94 10.17
N LEU A 404 22.48 -8.23 9.98
CA LEU A 404 21.48 -7.27 9.47
C LEU A 404 20.37 -7.09 10.50
N GLY A 405 20.10 -5.86 10.90
CA GLY A 405 18.91 -5.52 11.70
C GLY A 405 17.91 -4.73 10.87
N VAL A 406 16.68 -5.22 10.74
CA VAL A 406 15.61 -4.51 10.01
C VAL A 406 14.45 -4.17 10.95
N CYS A 407 14.02 -2.91 10.94
CA CYS A 407 12.90 -2.40 11.74
C CYS A 407 13.03 -2.78 13.23
N ASN A 408 12.27 -3.75 13.73
CA ASN A 408 12.40 -4.24 15.11
C ASN A 408 13.76 -4.87 15.43
N GLY A 409 14.38 -5.51 14.45
CA GLY A 409 15.77 -5.96 14.56
C GLY A 409 16.78 -4.81 14.56
N CYS A 410 16.51 -3.71 13.87
CA CYS A 410 17.32 -2.48 13.91
C CYS A 410 17.27 -1.86 15.31
N GLN A 411 16.06 -1.72 15.88
CA GLN A 411 15.85 -1.25 17.24
C GLN A 411 16.54 -2.14 18.29
N MET A 412 16.38 -3.47 18.16
CA MET A 412 17.04 -4.43 19.06
C MET A 412 18.56 -4.32 18.99
N MET A 413 19.13 -4.29 17.77
CA MET A 413 20.57 -4.17 17.59
C MET A 413 21.13 -2.82 18.03
N SER A 414 20.36 -1.73 17.91
CA SER A 414 20.79 -0.42 18.45
C SER A 414 20.89 -0.45 19.97
N VAL A 415 20.02 -1.21 20.65
CA VAL A 415 20.14 -1.44 22.09
C VAL A 415 21.35 -2.31 22.44
N LEU A 416 21.70 -3.27 21.59
CA LEU A 416 22.89 -4.11 21.73
C LEU A 416 24.19 -3.44 21.26
N SER A 417 24.15 -2.20 20.76
CA SER A 417 25.34 -1.49 20.28
C SER A 417 26.56 -1.53 21.22
N PRO A 418 26.44 -1.57 22.57
CA PRO A 418 27.61 -1.73 23.44
C PRO A 418 28.36 -3.06 23.28
N LEU A 419 27.72 -4.10 22.73
CA LEU A 419 28.34 -5.40 22.42
C LEU A 419 28.92 -5.47 21.00
N ILE A 420 28.62 -4.47 20.16
CA ILE A 420 28.94 -4.48 18.73
C ILE A 420 30.16 -3.58 18.48
N PRO A 421 31.31 -4.15 18.07
CA PRO A 421 32.50 -3.36 17.79
C PRO A 421 32.24 -2.24 16.77
N GLY A 422 32.59 -1.01 17.13
CA GLY A 422 32.43 0.14 16.26
C GLY A 422 30.99 0.66 16.09
N ALA A 423 30.04 0.27 16.94
CA ALA A 423 28.65 0.74 16.87
C ALA A 423 28.29 1.88 17.84
N SER A 424 29.28 2.51 18.50
CA SER A 424 29.03 3.55 19.52
C SER A 424 28.31 4.80 18.99
N HIS A 425 28.36 5.03 17.68
CA HIS A 425 27.66 6.13 17.01
C HIS A 425 26.18 5.82 16.70
N TRP A 426 25.71 4.59 16.92
CA TRP A 426 24.32 4.24 16.61
C TRP A 426 23.32 4.96 17.55
N PRO A 427 22.25 5.54 17.00
CA PRO A 427 21.21 6.17 17.80
C PRO A 427 20.30 5.13 18.45
N ARG A 428 19.44 5.60 19.36
CA ARG A 428 18.20 4.90 19.71
C ARG A 428 17.14 5.19 18.65
N PHE A 429 16.12 4.34 18.59
CA PHE A 429 14.99 4.54 17.70
C PHE A 429 13.74 4.64 18.56
N GLU A 430 13.08 5.79 18.47
CA GLU A 430 12.01 6.21 19.36
C GLU A 430 10.75 6.54 18.55
N ARG A 431 9.68 6.89 19.27
CA ARG A 431 8.38 7.28 18.69
C ARG A 431 8.54 8.26 17.52
N ASN A 432 7.84 7.97 16.43
CA ASN A 432 7.80 8.84 15.26
C ASN A 432 7.31 10.25 15.66
N ARG A 433 7.81 11.29 15.00
CA ARG A 433 7.32 12.67 15.20
C ARG A 433 5.82 12.83 14.93
N SER A 434 5.25 12.01 14.05
CA SER A 434 3.80 12.01 13.76
C SER A 434 2.96 11.49 14.93
N GLU A 435 3.57 10.88 15.96
CA GLU A 435 2.91 10.15 17.04
C GLU A 435 2.08 8.94 16.57
N GLN A 436 2.26 8.54 15.31
CA GLN A 436 1.48 7.49 14.66
C GLN A 436 2.36 6.41 14.04
N PHE A 437 1.79 5.21 13.86
CA PHE A 437 2.40 4.18 13.04
C PHE A 437 2.37 4.58 11.55
N GLU A 438 3.52 4.53 10.89
CA GLU A 438 3.65 4.89 9.49
C GLU A 438 3.84 3.65 8.62
N ALA A 439 2.82 3.35 7.81
CA ALA A 439 2.85 2.32 6.76
C ALA A 439 2.91 3.00 5.39
N ARG A 440 4.10 3.13 4.79
CA ARG A 440 4.30 3.92 3.57
C ARG A 440 5.25 3.25 2.59
N LEU A 441 5.11 3.59 1.31
CA LEU A 441 6.18 3.43 0.33
C LEU A 441 6.80 4.82 0.11
N ILE A 442 8.06 5.00 0.49
CA ILE A 442 8.77 6.28 0.40
C ILE A 442 10.10 6.12 -0.32
N MET A 443 10.74 7.23 -0.66
CA MET A 443 12.03 7.21 -1.35
C MET A 443 13.20 7.25 -0.37
N VAL A 444 14.22 6.44 -0.64
CA VAL A 444 15.54 6.57 0.01
C VAL A 444 16.66 6.71 -1.00
N GLU A 445 17.72 7.39 -0.60
CA GLU A 445 19.03 7.38 -1.27
C GLU A 445 19.98 6.44 -0.53
N VAL A 446 20.73 5.65 -1.29
CA VAL A 446 21.82 4.80 -0.77
C VAL A 446 23.13 5.59 -0.79
N LEU A 447 23.76 5.75 0.37
CA LEU A 447 25.02 6.49 0.52
C LEU A 447 26.24 5.57 0.40
N ASP A 448 27.36 6.15 -0.04
CA ASP A 448 28.63 5.44 -0.14
C ASP A 448 29.24 5.20 1.25
N THR A 449 29.23 3.94 1.68
CA THR A 449 29.69 3.49 3.00
C THR A 449 30.33 2.11 2.91
N PRO A 450 31.05 1.64 3.94
CA PRO A 450 31.61 0.29 3.95
C PRO A 450 30.59 -0.85 4.04
N SER A 451 29.29 -0.57 4.22
CA SER A 451 28.27 -1.60 4.42
C SER A 451 28.35 -2.68 3.33
N LEU A 452 28.66 -3.92 3.72
CA LEU A 452 28.75 -5.02 2.77
C LEU A 452 27.42 -5.24 2.04
N PHE A 453 26.31 -4.96 2.71
CA PHE A 453 24.97 -5.14 2.16
C PHE A 453 24.67 -4.17 1.01
N LEU A 454 25.29 -2.98 1.00
CA LEU A 454 24.98 -1.90 0.05
C LEU A 454 26.09 -1.65 -0.96
N LYS A 455 27.07 -2.56 -1.05
CA LYS A 455 28.17 -2.48 -2.00
C LYS A 455 27.66 -2.36 -3.45
N GLY A 456 28.14 -1.34 -4.16
CA GLY A 456 27.76 -1.06 -5.54
C GLY A 456 26.34 -0.50 -5.72
N MET A 457 25.66 -0.11 -4.64
CA MET A 457 24.33 0.51 -4.69
C MET A 457 24.37 2.03 -4.43
N ALA A 458 25.51 2.57 -4.00
CA ALA A 458 25.67 3.99 -3.69
C ALA A 458 25.22 4.90 -4.85
N GLY A 459 24.56 6.00 -4.52
CA GLY A 459 23.94 6.94 -5.46
C GLY A 459 22.58 6.49 -6.01
N SER A 460 22.12 5.28 -5.69
CA SER A 460 20.79 4.82 -6.10
C SER A 460 19.70 5.51 -5.27
N ARG A 461 18.60 5.90 -5.94
CA ARG A 461 17.35 6.34 -5.32
C ARG A 461 16.27 5.31 -5.55
N ILE A 462 15.73 4.77 -4.47
CA ILE A 462 14.94 3.55 -4.49
C ILE A 462 13.72 3.71 -3.58
N PRO A 463 12.50 3.39 -4.03
CA PRO A 463 11.36 3.24 -3.14
C PRO A 463 11.60 2.11 -2.15
N VAL A 464 11.18 2.27 -0.90
CA VAL A 464 11.29 1.24 0.13
C VAL A 464 10.07 1.22 1.04
N PRO A 465 9.54 0.02 1.39
CA PRO A 465 8.47 -0.09 2.36
C PRO A 465 8.92 0.37 3.75
N VAL A 466 8.08 1.16 4.41
CA VAL A 466 8.20 1.63 5.78
C VAL A 466 6.97 1.16 6.55
N ALA A 467 7.18 0.62 7.74
CA ALA A 467 6.12 0.07 8.59
C ALA A 467 6.57 0.11 10.08
N HIS A 468 6.59 1.29 10.69
CA HIS A 468 7.02 1.44 12.09
C HIS A 468 6.32 2.59 12.81
N GLY A 469 6.13 2.45 14.13
CA GLY A 469 5.69 3.53 15.04
C GLY A 469 6.83 4.19 15.83
N GLU A 470 7.97 3.51 15.93
CA GLU A 470 9.15 3.95 16.69
C GLU A 470 10.42 3.92 15.82
N GLY A 471 10.44 4.70 14.73
CA GLY A 471 11.56 4.74 13.79
C GLY A 471 12.41 6.00 13.82
N ARG A 472 12.13 6.93 14.73
CA ARG A 472 12.85 8.21 14.78
C ARG A 472 14.21 8.01 15.43
N ALA A 473 15.29 8.30 14.71
CA ALA A 473 16.65 8.26 15.24
C ALA A 473 16.84 9.35 16.32
N GLU A 474 17.09 8.93 17.56
CA GLU A 474 17.39 9.79 18.69
C GLU A 474 18.85 9.58 19.14
N PHE A 475 19.65 10.64 19.08
CA PHE A 475 21.05 10.64 19.49
C PHE A 475 21.18 11.24 20.90
N HIS A 476 22.09 10.71 21.71
CA HIS A 476 22.36 11.23 23.07
C HIS A 476 22.91 12.67 23.08
N GLY A 477 23.38 13.17 21.93
CA GLY A 477 23.83 14.54 21.75
C GLY A 477 24.46 14.77 20.39
N GLU A 478 24.82 16.02 20.13
CA GLU A 478 25.38 16.44 18.83
C GLU A 478 26.65 15.69 18.44
N ALA A 479 27.52 15.40 19.42
CA ALA A 479 28.76 14.68 19.19
C ALA A 479 28.52 13.27 18.61
N GLN A 480 27.52 12.54 19.14
CA GLN A 480 27.16 11.22 18.63
C GLN A 480 26.59 11.32 17.22
N ARG A 481 25.72 12.31 16.98
CA ARG A 481 25.14 12.56 15.66
C ARG A 481 26.21 12.84 14.61
N ILE A 482 27.16 13.72 14.91
CA ILE A 482 28.29 14.03 14.03
C ILE A 482 29.14 12.78 13.78
N ALA A 483 29.44 12.00 14.83
CA ALA A 483 30.20 10.77 14.72
C ALA A 483 29.49 9.71 13.85
N ALA A 484 28.16 9.74 13.77
CA ALA A 484 27.37 8.81 12.97
C ALA A 484 27.36 9.13 11.48
N ARG A 485 27.56 10.41 11.09
CA ARG A 485 27.42 10.87 9.69
C ARG A 485 28.21 10.06 8.66
N PRO A 486 29.48 9.67 8.88
CA PRO A 486 30.24 8.87 7.91
C PRO A 486 29.70 7.45 7.72
N TRP A 487 28.81 7.00 8.59
CA TRP A 487 28.30 5.64 8.66
C TRP A 487 26.81 5.53 8.36
N VAL A 488 26.17 6.61 7.93
CA VAL A 488 24.77 6.63 7.49
C VAL A 488 24.69 5.94 6.13
N THR A 489 23.91 4.86 6.05
CA THR A 489 23.81 4.04 4.84
C THR A 489 22.65 4.45 3.95
N LEU A 490 21.54 4.88 4.56
CA LEU A 490 20.30 5.24 3.88
C LEU A 490 19.78 6.59 4.40
N ARG A 491 19.27 7.42 3.49
CA ARG A 491 18.55 8.65 3.84
C ARG A 491 17.20 8.73 3.14
N TYR A 492 16.17 9.20 3.84
CA TYR A 492 14.90 9.57 3.24
C TYR A 492 15.08 10.77 2.31
N VAL A 493 14.57 10.65 1.09
CA VAL A 493 14.62 11.69 0.06
C VAL A 493 13.23 11.91 -0.52
N GLU A 494 13.05 13.05 -1.18
CA GLU A 494 11.90 13.33 -2.03
C GLU A 494 12.04 12.60 -3.37
N GLY A 495 10.97 12.59 -4.17
CA GLY A 495 10.93 11.96 -5.49
C GLY A 495 11.97 12.46 -6.49
N ASP A 496 12.37 13.72 -6.35
CA ASP A 496 13.41 14.39 -7.14
C ASP A 496 14.84 14.15 -6.61
N GLY A 497 14.96 13.43 -5.48
CA GLY A 497 16.21 13.13 -4.82
C GLY A 497 16.71 14.18 -3.82
N GLN A 498 15.96 15.27 -3.59
CA GLN A 498 16.30 16.19 -2.52
C GLN A 498 16.12 15.53 -1.15
N LEU A 499 16.92 15.94 -0.16
CA LEU A 499 16.78 15.42 1.20
C LEU A 499 15.37 15.68 1.74
N ALA A 500 14.69 14.64 2.24
CA ALA A 500 13.37 14.78 2.83
C ALA A 500 13.46 15.45 4.20
N LYS A 501 12.98 16.71 4.28
CA LYS A 501 13.00 17.51 5.50
C LYS A 501 11.66 17.51 6.25
N THR A 502 10.59 17.13 5.57
CA THR A 502 9.22 17.20 6.08
C THR A 502 8.52 15.86 5.94
N TYR A 503 7.47 15.70 6.72
CA TYR A 503 6.53 14.60 6.64
C TYR A 503 5.68 14.71 5.36
N PRO A 504 5.29 13.58 4.74
CA PRO A 504 5.59 12.21 5.10
C PRO A 504 6.81 11.60 4.38
N ALA A 505 7.51 12.36 3.52
CA ALA A 505 8.69 11.86 2.81
C ALA A 505 9.80 11.43 3.78
N ASN A 506 9.98 12.17 4.89
CA ASN A 506 10.62 11.70 6.10
C ASN A 506 9.52 11.25 7.09
N PRO A 507 9.23 9.94 7.18
CA PRO A 507 8.01 9.47 7.84
C PRO A 507 8.08 9.55 9.38
N ASN A 508 9.28 9.50 9.95
CA ASN A 508 9.48 9.44 11.41
C ASN A 508 10.08 10.73 12.01
N GLY A 509 10.57 11.65 11.17
CA GLY A 509 11.23 12.88 11.61
C GLY A 509 12.68 12.66 12.04
N SER A 510 13.34 11.58 11.60
CA SER A 510 14.76 11.35 11.87
C SER A 510 15.62 12.53 11.38
N PRO A 511 16.58 13.01 12.18
CA PRO A 511 17.51 14.07 11.79
C PRO A 511 18.26 13.69 10.50
N GLU A 512 18.43 14.66 9.60
CA GLU A 512 19.13 14.47 8.31
C GLU A 512 18.56 13.32 7.46
N GLY A 513 17.29 12.96 7.68
CA GLY A 513 16.64 11.86 6.97
C GLY A 513 17.22 10.47 7.27
N ILE A 514 18.01 10.30 8.34
CA ILE A 514 18.71 9.04 8.62
C ILE A 514 17.73 7.86 8.72
N ALA A 515 17.93 6.85 7.87
CA ALA A 515 17.09 5.66 7.78
C ALA A 515 17.85 4.34 8.03
N GLY A 516 19.18 4.38 8.03
CA GLY A 516 20.03 3.24 8.32
C GLY A 516 21.49 3.62 8.59
N LEU A 517 22.20 2.75 9.31
CA LEU A 517 23.60 2.91 9.68
C LEU A 517 24.38 1.60 9.54
N THR A 518 25.71 1.70 9.44
CA THR A 518 26.63 0.56 9.48
C THR A 518 27.73 0.76 10.53
N THR A 519 28.49 -0.29 10.81
CA THR A 519 29.78 -0.22 11.51
C THR A 519 30.94 0.18 10.56
N PRO A 520 32.08 0.68 11.08
CA PRO A 520 33.24 1.07 10.27
C PRO A 520 33.81 -0.04 9.39
N ASP A 521 33.72 -1.29 9.84
CA ASP A 521 34.16 -2.46 9.07
C ASP A 521 33.09 -2.97 8.09
N GLY A 522 31.90 -2.37 8.08
CA GLY A 522 30.84 -2.67 7.12
C GLY A 522 30.04 -3.96 7.38
N ARG A 523 30.38 -4.72 8.43
CA ARG A 523 29.82 -6.07 8.63
C ARG A 523 28.45 -6.08 9.29
N PHE A 524 28.14 -5.04 10.06
CA PHE A 524 26.90 -4.92 10.79
C PHE A 524 26.14 -3.69 10.29
N THR A 525 24.96 -3.93 9.70
CA THR A 525 24.10 -2.86 9.15
C THR A 525 22.72 -2.94 9.80
N ILE A 526 22.17 -1.79 10.18
CA ILE A 526 20.83 -1.66 10.71
C ILE A 526 20.03 -0.63 9.90
N CYS A 527 18.75 -0.88 9.66
CA CYS A 527 17.87 0.08 9.00
C CYS A 527 16.41 -0.06 9.45
N MET A 528 15.67 1.04 9.44
CA MET A 528 14.25 1.07 9.80
C MET A 528 13.30 0.65 8.66
N PRO A 529 13.54 1.01 7.39
CA PRO A 529 12.76 0.50 6.26
C PRO A 529 12.90 -1.02 6.08
N HIS A 530 12.05 -1.62 5.26
CA HIS A 530 11.99 -3.06 5.00
C HIS A 530 12.40 -3.45 3.56
N PRO A 531 13.71 -3.48 3.21
CA PRO A 531 14.20 -3.97 1.93
C PRO A 531 13.70 -5.38 1.55
N GLU A 532 13.57 -6.28 2.53
CA GLU A 532 13.11 -7.66 2.38
C GLU A 532 11.66 -7.76 1.89
N ARG A 533 10.85 -6.71 2.10
CA ARG A 533 9.46 -6.64 1.64
C ARG A 533 9.33 -6.17 0.19
N LEU A 534 10.44 -5.82 -0.47
CA LEU A 534 10.48 -5.37 -1.87
C LEU A 534 11.65 -6.02 -2.65
N VAL A 535 11.91 -7.31 -2.42
CA VAL A 535 12.92 -8.07 -3.18
C VAL A 535 12.40 -8.59 -4.51
N ARG A 536 11.08 -8.61 -4.71
CA ARG A 536 10.43 -8.88 -6.00
C ARG A 536 9.68 -7.64 -6.46
N SER A 537 9.81 -7.28 -7.73
CA SER A 537 9.15 -6.07 -8.27
C SER A 537 7.63 -6.09 -8.09
N VAL A 538 7.03 -7.29 -8.09
CA VAL A 538 5.58 -7.49 -7.90
C VAL A 538 5.10 -7.24 -6.47
N GLN A 539 6.01 -7.06 -5.50
CA GLN A 539 5.67 -6.70 -4.12
C GLN A 539 5.56 -5.18 -3.93
N GLY A 540 5.97 -4.38 -4.92
CA GLY A 540 5.90 -2.92 -4.85
C GLY A 540 4.48 -2.42 -4.99
N SER A 541 4.04 -1.55 -4.08
CA SER A 541 2.81 -0.75 -4.25
C SER A 541 2.88 0.12 -5.51
N TRP A 542 4.09 0.58 -5.84
CA TRP A 542 4.48 1.16 -7.11
C TRP A 542 5.76 0.48 -7.59
N LYS A 543 5.94 0.38 -8.90
CA LYS A 543 7.17 -0.14 -9.51
C LYS A 543 7.54 0.66 -10.75
N ALA A 544 8.83 0.82 -10.97
CA ALA A 544 9.31 1.35 -12.25
C ALA A 544 9.13 0.29 -13.36
N LEU A 545 8.92 0.75 -14.59
CA LEU A 545 8.63 -0.14 -15.74
C LEU A 545 9.86 -0.98 -16.12
N GLU A 546 11.05 -0.45 -15.91
CA GLU A 546 12.34 -1.08 -16.22
C GLU A 546 12.73 -2.20 -15.25
N TRP A 547 12.03 -2.36 -14.12
CA TRP A 547 12.32 -3.43 -13.19
C TRP A 547 11.90 -4.79 -13.76
N GLY A 548 12.82 -5.75 -13.72
CA GLY A 548 12.55 -7.14 -14.07
C GLY A 548 11.74 -7.88 -12.99
N GLN A 549 11.99 -9.19 -12.85
CA GLN A 549 11.34 -10.00 -11.82
C GLN A 549 11.78 -9.62 -10.40
N ASP A 550 13.07 -9.35 -10.23
CA ASP A 550 13.67 -8.96 -8.96
C ASP A 550 13.52 -7.45 -8.75
N GLY A 551 13.13 -7.09 -7.54
CA GLY A 551 13.14 -5.71 -7.09
C GLY A 551 14.57 -5.25 -6.79
N PRO A 552 14.80 -3.93 -6.71
CA PRO A 552 16.13 -3.35 -6.49
C PRO A 552 16.79 -3.87 -5.20
N TRP A 553 16.00 -4.06 -4.14
CA TRP A 553 16.52 -4.50 -2.85
C TRP A 553 17.04 -5.95 -2.83
N MET A 554 16.78 -6.75 -3.87
CA MET A 554 17.38 -8.09 -3.99
C MET A 554 18.92 -8.03 -4.03
N ARG A 555 19.49 -6.93 -4.54
CA ARG A 555 20.95 -6.70 -4.56
C ARG A 555 21.57 -6.75 -3.17
N MET A 556 20.84 -6.32 -2.15
CA MET A 556 21.32 -6.28 -0.76
C MET A 556 21.70 -7.67 -0.23
N PHE A 557 20.86 -8.66 -0.52
CA PHE A 557 21.06 -10.05 -0.09
C PHE A 557 22.10 -10.76 -0.95
N ARG A 558 22.15 -10.46 -2.25
CA ARG A 558 23.20 -10.95 -3.16
C ARG A 558 24.59 -10.43 -2.77
N ASN A 559 24.68 -9.17 -2.32
CA ASN A 559 25.92 -8.61 -1.79
C ASN A 559 26.41 -9.37 -0.55
N ALA A 560 25.51 -9.72 0.37
CA ALA A 560 25.85 -10.56 1.52
C ALA A 560 26.39 -11.94 1.10
N ARG A 561 25.78 -12.55 0.07
CA ARG A 561 26.29 -13.82 -0.49
C ARG A 561 27.70 -13.66 -1.07
N ALA A 562 27.93 -12.58 -1.83
CA ALA A 562 29.21 -12.33 -2.48
C ALA A 562 30.34 -12.03 -1.48
N PHE A 563 30.02 -11.42 -0.34
CA PHE A 563 30.98 -11.17 0.74
C PHE A 563 31.61 -12.46 1.29
N LEU A 564 30.87 -13.57 1.35
CA LEU A 564 31.35 -14.85 1.89
C LEU A 564 32.23 -15.67 0.93
N GLY A 565 32.28 -15.34 -0.37
CA GLY A 565 33.03 -16.11 -1.39
C GLY A 565 32.35 -17.39 -1.88
#